data_AF-A0A842TKR6-F1
#
_entry.id   AF-A0A842TKR6-F1
#
_cell.length_a   1.000
_cell.length_b   1.000
_cell.length_c   1.000
_cell.angle_alpha   90.00
_cell.angle_beta   90.00
_cell.angle_gamma   90.00
#
_symmetry.space_group_name_H-M   'P 1'
#
loop_
_entity.id
_entity.type
_entity.pdbx_description
1 polymer ?
#
loop_
_entity_poly.entity_id
_entity_poly.type
_entity_poly.pdbx_seq_one_letter_code
_entity_poly.pdbx_strand_id
1 'polypeptide(L)'
;MDNVEKIIDIINSSVDLFCECKGEKQIQNILSRQLGWEVRRTLESEKYPKVEIDVFNKNYSIEIKYNRKYYSGINQLLIQKWLYNIENIILFHVHNYLNRKFINAFRELAEKIGFKGFLLDRRKRKLIMVNING
;
A
#
# COMPACT_ATOMS: atom_id res chain seq x y z
N MET A 1 19.27 3.65 6.52
CA MET A 1 18.20 3.90 5.54
C MET A 1 16.90 3.74 6.26
N ASP A 2 16.14 4.83 6.35
CA ASP A 2 14.79 4.76 6.88
C ASP A 2 13.99 3.76 6.03
N ASN A 3 13.20 2.93 6.70
CA ASN A 3 12.44 1.86 6.04
C ASN A 3 11.59 2.38 4.87
N VAL A 4 11.20 3.66 4.87
CA VAL A 4 10.44 4.30 3.78
C VAL A 4 11.25 4.45 2.49
N GLU A 5 12.50 4.92 2.55
CA GLU A 5 13.33 5.10 1.35
C GLU A 5 13.53 3.76 0.64
N LYS A 6 13.83 2.71 1.43
CA LYS A 6 13.93 1.35 0.92
C LYS A 6 12.64 0.88 0.25
N ILE A 7 11.46 1.19 0.81
CA ILE A 7 10.17 0.86 0.19
C ILE A 7 10.00 1.61 -1.13
N ILE A 8 10.33 2.90 -1.17
CA ILE A 8 10.26 3.72 -2.39
C ILE A 8 11.16 3.12 -3.47
N ASP A 9 12.41 2.82 -3.14
CA ASP A 9 13.39 2.26 -4.09
C ASP A 9 12.93 0.91 -4.64
N ILE A 10 12.41 0.04 -3.77
CA ILE A 10 11.88 -1.27 -4.19
C ILE A 10 10.64 -1.09 -5.07
N ILE A 11 9.71 -0.21 -4.69
CA ILE A 11 8.49 -0.02 -5.49
C ILE A 11 8.85 0.55 -6.86
N ASN A 12 9.75 1.53 -6.90
CA ASN A 12 10.16 2.22 -8.12
C ASN A 12 10.97 1.30 -9.05
N SER A 13 11.92 0.52 -8.51
CA SER A 13 12.71 -0.44 -9.29
C SER A 13 11.90 -1.64 -9.79
N SER A 14 10.76 -1.95 -9.16
CA SER A 14 9.88 -3.07 -9.53
C SER A 14 8.67 -2.69 -10.38
N VAL A 15 8.58 -1.44 -10.88
CA VAL A 15 7.42 -0.95 -11.65
C VAL A 15 7.06 -1.87 -12.81
N ASP A 16 8.05 -2.30 -13.61
CA ASP A 16 7.80 -3.16 -14.77
C ASP A 16 7.25 -4.52 -14.35
N LEU A 17 7.83 -5.11 -13.31
CA LEU A 17 7.38 -6.39 -12.76
C LEU A 17 5.95 -6.31 -12.20
N PHE A 18 5.60 -5.23 -11.51
CA PHE A 18 4.22 -5.02 -11.04
C PHE A 18 3.23 -4.80 -12.17
N CYS A 19 3.65 -4.18 -13.27
CA CYS A 19 2.80 -4.00 -14.45
C CYS A 19 2.45 -5.34 -15.11
N GLU A 20 3.34 -6.34 -15.00
CA GLU A 20 3.15 -7.70 -15.51
C GLU A 20 2.34 -8.61 -14.58
N CYS A 21 2.16 -8.21 -13.32
CA CYS A 21 1.33 -8.95 -12.37
C CYS A 21 -0.14 -9.03 -12.82
N LYS A 22 -0.75 -10.17 -12.55
CA LYS A 22 -2.16 -10.49 -12.84
C LYS A 22 -3.09 -10.23 -11.65
N GLY A 23 -2.55 -9.98 -10.46
CA GLY A 23 -3.34 -9.69 -9.25
C GLY A 23 -2.53 -9.34 -8.02
N GLU A 24 -3.25 -8.98 -6.94
CA GLU A 24 -2.71 -8.53 -5.64
C GLU A 24 -1.72 -9.55 -5.07
N LYS A 25 -2.05 -10.84 -5.13
CA LYS A 25 -1.22 -11.95 -4.62
C LYS A 25 0.21 -11.96 -5.16
N GLN A 26 0.42 -11.63 -6.44
CA GLN A 26 1.77 -11.59 -7.02
C GLN A 26 2.55 -10.38 -6.51
N ILE A 27 1.90 -9.21 -6.48
CA ILE A 27 2.51 -7.96 -5.99
C ILE A 27 2.90 -8.09 -4.51
N GLN A 28 2.01 -8.66 -3.68
CA GLN A 28 2.25 -8.97 -2.28
C GLN A 28 3.52 -9.82 -2.10
N ASN A 29 3.64 -10.92 -2.86
CA ASN A 29 4.78 -11.83 -2.76
C ASN A 29 6.10 -11.18 -3.23
N ILE A 30 6.06 -10.37 -4.30
CA ILE A 30 7.24 -9.65 -4.80
C ILE A 30 7.73 -8.66 -3.74
N LEU A 31 6.83 -7.83 -3.21
CA LEU A 31 7.17 -6.84 -2.20
C LEU A 31 7.69 -7.48 -0.93
N SER A 32 7.00 -8.50 -0.41
CA SER A 32 7.45 -9.25 0.77
C SER A 32 8.87 -9.80 0.57
N ARG A 33 9.16 -10.42 -0.58
CA ARG A 33 10.48 -10.98 -0.88
C ARG A 33 11.57 -9.90 -0.97
N GLN A 34 11.28 -8.78 -1.63
CA GLN A 34 12.26 -7.70 -1.81
C GLN A 34 12.51 -6.92 -0.51
N LEU A 35 11.48 -6.77 0.33
CA LEU A 35 11.58 -6.08 1.61
C LEU A 35 12.15 -6.97 2.72
N GLY A 36 11.98 -8.30 2.61
CA GLY A 36 12.23 -9.26 3.69
C GLY A 36 11.13 -9.23 4.76
N TRP A 37 9.89 -8.95 4.36
CA TRP A 37 8.75 -8.74 5.26
C TRP A 37 7.77 -9.90 5.18
N GLU A 38 6.91 -10.04 6.18
CA GLU A 38 5.85 -11.04 6.18
C GLU A 38 4.76 -10.70 5.16
N VAL A 39 4.15 -11.72 4.55
CA VAL A 39 3.07 -11.57 3.57
C VAL A 39 1.79 -12.18 4.11
N ARG A 40 0.64 -11.51 3.93
CA ARG A 40 -0.69 -11.93 4.42
C ARG A 40 -0.67 -12.31 5.91
N ARG A 41 -0.13 -11.42 6.74
CA ARG A 41 -0.10 -11.62 8.18
C ARG A 41 -1.48 -11.34 8.77
N THR A 42 -2.03 -12.29 9.50
CA THR A 42 -3.25 -12.07 10.29
C THR A 42 -2.89 -11.49 11.65
N LEU A 43 -3.42 -10.31 11.96
CA LEU A 43 -3.39 -9.76 13.30
C LEU A 43 -4.57 -10.31 14.10
N GLU A 44 -4.28 -10.74 15.32
CA GLU A 44 -5.25 -11.29 16.26
C GLU A 44 -5.29 -10.43 17.52
N SER A 45 -6.47 -10.36 18.13
CA SER A 45 -6.71 -9.62 19.36
C SER A 45 -7.87 -10.28 20.09
N GLU A 46 -7.86 -10.24 21.42
CA GLU A 46 -8.99 -10.66 22.23
C GLU A 46 -10.16 -9.65 22.13
N LYS A 47 -9.86 -8.39 21.78
CA LYS A 47 -10.82 -7.28 21.78
C LYS A 47 -11.36 -6.94 20.39
N TYR A 48 -10.59 -7.18 19.35
CA TYR A 48 -10.89 -6.73 17.97
C TYR A 48 -10.96 -7.91 16.99
N PRO A 49 -11.76 -7.81 15.92
CA PRO A 49 -11.85 -8.87 14.91
C PRO A 49 -10.52 -9.06 14.19
N LYS A 50 -10.23 -10.29 13.75
CA LYS A 50 -9.01 -10.60 12.99
C LYS A 50 -8.90 -9.76 11.73
N VAL A 51 -7.69 -9.29 11.42
CA VAL A 51 -7.40 -8.46 10.25
C VAL A 51 -6.20 -9.01 9.51
N GLU A 52 -6.34 -9.29 8.23
CA GLU A 52 -5.21 -9.63 7.36
C GLU A 52 -4.51 -8.36 6.87
N ILE A 53 -3.18 -8.39 6.91
CA ILE A 53 -2.30 -7.36 6.33
C ILE A 53 -1.52 -7.98 5.18
N ASP A 54 -1.61 -7.34 4.02
CA ASP A 54 -1.00 -7.78 2.78
C ASP A 54 0.52 -7.96 2.87
N VAL A 55 1.25 -6.94 3.35
CA VAL A 55 2.69 -7.02 3.64
C VAL A 55 2.99 -6.26 4.93
N PHE A 56 3.71 -6.91 5.85
CA PHE A 56 3.90 -6.40 7.21
C PHE A 56 5.31 -6.55 7.73
N ASN A 57 5.77 -5.53 8.45
CA ASN A 57 6.81 -5.66 9.46
C ASN A 57 6.36 -4.97 10.76
N LYS A 58 7.10 -5.16 11.85
CA LYS A 58 6.79 -4.63 13.19
C LYS A 58 6.22 -3.20 13.22
N ASN A 59 6.71 -2.30 12.35
CA ASN A 59 6.36 -0.87 12.39
C ASN A 59 5.58 -0.39 11.16
N TYR A 60 5.47 -1.22 10.11
CA TYR A 60 4.92 -0.84 8.81
C TYR A 60 3.90 -1.87 8.31
N SER A 61 2.83 -1.37 7.72
CA SER A 61 1.94 -2.17 6.89
C SER A 61 1.79 -1.57 5.50
N ILE A 62 1.74 -2.44 4.50
CA ILE A 62 1.42 -2.07 3.12
C ILE A 62 0.16 -2.82 2.75
N GLU A 63 -0.91 -2.07 2.49
CA GLU A 63 -2.14 -2.58 1.89
C GLU A 63 -2.05 -2.44 0.37
N ILE A 64 -2.37 -3.49 -0.38
CA ILE A 64 -2.28 -3.49 -1.83
C ILE A 64 -3.67 -3.57 -2.44
N LYS A 65 -3.92 -2.73 -3.43
CA LYS A 65 -5.12 -2.82 -4.28
C LYS A 65 -4.71 -3.00 -5.72
N TYR A 66 -5.32 -3.95 -6.42
CA TYR A 66 -5.09 -4.17 -7.85
C TYR A 66 -6.40 -4.05 -8.63
N ASN A 67 -6.50 -3.04 -9.49
CA ASN A 67 -7.68 -2.75 -10.31
C ASN A 67 -9.00 -2.70 -9.52
N ARG A 68 -8.92 -2.33 -8.24
CA ARG A 68 -10.05 -2.23 -7.31
C ARG A 68 -10.23 -0.79 -6.84
N LYS A 69 -11.38 -0.49 -6.25
CA LYS A 69 -11.59 0.82 -5.62
C LYS A 69 -10.68 0.93 -4.39
N TYR A 70 -9.87 1.98 -4.31
CA TYR A 70 -8.94 2.20 -3.21
C TYR A 70 -9.61 2.47 -1.85
N TYR A 71 -10.86 2.96 -1.85
CA TYR A 71 -11.60 3.25 -0.61
C TYR A 71 -11.77 2.03 0.30
N SER A 72 -11.81 0.80 -0.27
CA SER A 72 -11.84 -0.41 0.57
C SER A 72 -10.51 -0.65 1.29
N GLY A 73 -9.39 -0.31 0.66
CA GLY A 73 -8.06 -0.37 1.27
C GLY A 73 -7.89 0.65 2.38
N ILE A 74 -8.51 1.84 2.25
CA ILE A 74 -8.49 2.85 3.31
C ILE A 74 -9.08 2.31 4.61
N ASN A 75 -10.22 1.63 4.55
CA ASN A 75 -10.84 1.06 5.76
C ASN A 75 -9.92 0.04 6.45
N GLN A 76 -9.22 -0.80 5.69
CA GLN A 76 -8.25 -1.75 6.25
C GLN A 76 -7.07 -1.03 6.91
N LEU A 77 -6.52 0.02 6.28
CA LEU A 77 -5.44 0.80 6.86
C LEU A 77 -5.85 1.52 8.15
N LEU A 78 -7.07 2.07 8.20
CA LEU A 78 -7.58 2.70 9.42
C LEU A 78 -7.72 1.71 10.56
N ILE A 79 -8.21 0.50 10.29
CA ILE A 79 -8.29 -0.57 11.28
C ILE A 79 -6.90 -0.93 11.80
N GLN A 80 -5.92 -1.11 10.90
CA GLN A 80 -4.52 -1.41 11.25
C GLN A 80 -3.92 -0.32 12.14
N LYS A 81 -4.14 0.96 11.80
CA LYS A 81 -3.60 2.10 12.56
C LYS A 81 -4.27 2.27 13.91
N TRP A 82 -5.60 2.30 13.96
CA TRP A 82 -6.34 2.72 15.16
C TRP A 82 -6.68 1.58 16.12
N LEU A 83 -6.89 0.37 15.63
CA LEU A 83 -7.22 -0.77 16.49
C LEU A 83 -5.98 -1.60 16.85
N TYR A 84 -5.00 -1.65 15.94
CA TYR A 84 -3.78 -2.45 16.09
C TYR A 84 -2.50 -1.64 16.29
N ASN A 85 -2.60 -0.31 16.40
CA ASN A 85 -1.49 0.61 16.68
C ASN A 85 -0.33 0.52 15.68
N ILE A 86 -0.61 0.23 14.41
CA ILE A 86 0.42 0.29 13.36
C ILE A 86 0.63 1.74 12.96
N GLU A 87 1.79 2.28 13.30
CA GLU A 87 2.12 3.69 13.07
C GLU A 87 2.23 4.03 11.58
N ASN A 88 2.95 3.21 10.82
CA ASN A 88 3.31 3.52 9.44
C ASN A 88 2.47 2.69 8.45
N ILE A 89 1.33 3.26 8.06
CA ILE A 89 0.42 2.67 7.08
C ILE A 89 0.69 3.18 5.66
N ILE A 90 0.74 2.26 4.70
CA ILE A 90 1.00 2.53 3.29
C ILE A 90 -0.10 1.91 2.42
N LEU A 91 -0.64 2.69 1.46
CA LEU A 91 -1.53 2.17 0.43
C LEU A 91 -0.80 2.10 -0.92
N PHE A 92 -0.59 0.89 -1.45
CA PHE A 92 -0.09 0.71 -2.81
C PHE A 92 -1.21 0.29 -3.76
N HIS A 93 -1.63 1.21 -4.62
CA HIS A 93 -2.70 0.96 -5.57
C HIS A 93 -2.14 0.83 -7.00
N VAL A 94 -2.28 -0.36 -7.55
CA VAL A 94 -1.93 -0.69 -8.94
C VAL A 94 -3.20 -0.71 -9.78
N HIS A 95 -3.28 0.15 -10.80
CA HIS A 95 -4.48 0.30 -11.62
C HIS A 95 -4.13 0.41 -13.11
N ASN A 96 -5.01 -0.10 -13.98
CA ASN A 96 -4.81 -0.07 -15.43
C ASN A 96 -4.78 1.36 -16.00
N TYR A 97 -5.52 2.28 -15.37
CA TYR A 97 -5.62 3.67 -15.80
C TYR A 97 -5.92 4.59 -14.62
N LEU A 98 -5.11 5.63 -14.43
CA LEU A 98 -5.34 6.64 -13.40
C LEU A 98 -5.66 7.99 -14.04
N ASN A 99 -6.89 8.46 -13.85
CA ASN A 99 -7.28 9.80 -14.29
C ASN A 99 -6.95 10.85 -13.21
N ARG A 100 -6.96 12.14 -13.61
CA ARG A 100 -6.61 13.25 -12.71
C ARG A 100 -7.54 13.36 -11.49
N LYS A 101 -8.85 13.14 -11.67
CA LYS A 101 -9.83 13.19 -10.56
C LYS A 101 -9.52 12.12 -9.52
N PHE A 102 -9.19 10.91 -9.97
CA PHE A 102 -8.80 9.80 -9.12
C PHE A 102 -7.54 10.13 -8.30
N ILE A 103 -6.49 10.61 -8.99
CA ILE A 103 -5.22 10.95 -8.33
C ILE A 103 -5.42 12.07 -7.30
N ASN A 104 -6.19 13.10 -7.63
CA ASN A 104 -6.48 14.19 -6.71
C ASN A 104 -7.26 13.72 -5.47
N ALA A 105 -8.33 12.95 -5.65
CA ALA A 105 -9.11 12.42 -4.54
C ALA A 105 -8.26 11.52 -3.62
N PHE A 106 -7.41 10.67 -4.22
CA PHE A 106 -6.50 9.82 -3.45
C PHE A 106 -5.48 10.66 -2.66
N ARG A 107 -4.93 11.73 -3.24
CA ARG A 107 -4.02 12.66 -2.56
C ARG A 107 -4.66 13.35 -1.36
N GLU A 108 -5.85 13.92 -1.56
CA GLU A 108 -6.58 14.58 -0.47
C GLU A 108 -6.91 13.61 0.67
N LEU A 109 -7.25 12.36 0.35
CA LEU A 109 -7.51 11.34 1.37
C LEU A 109 -6.24 10.89 2.10
N ALA A 110 -5.13 10.72 1.39
CA ALA A 110 -3.83 10.39 1.97
C ALA A 110 -3.37 11.45 2.98
N GLU A 111 -3.55 12.73 2.62
CA GLU A 111 -3.25 13.87 3.48
C GLU A 111 -4.17 13.93 4.70
N LYS A 112 -5.50 13.91 4.50
CA LYS A 112 -6.48 14.01 5.60
C LYS A 112 -6.39 12.88 6.62
N ILE A 113 -6.06 11.67 6.17
CA ILE A 113 -5.98 10.48 7.03
C ILE A 113 -4.56 10.29 7.60
N GLY A 114 -3.55 10.86 6.95
CA GLY A 114 -2.15 10.69 7.31
C GLY A 114 -1.65 9.28 7.00
N PHE A 115 -1.72 8.88 5.73
CA PHE A 115 -1.08 7.66 5.21
C PHE A 115 -0.19 7.96 4.00
N LYS A 116 0.86 7.15 3.79
CA LYS A 116 1.70 7.27 2.58
C LYS A 116 1.08 6.46 1.44
N GLY A 117 1.08 7.02 0.23
CA GLY A 117 0.39 6.40 -0.90
C GLY A 117 1.27 6.23 -2.13
N PHE A 118 1.13 5.10 -2.79
CA PHE A 118 1.74 4.81 -4.08
C PHE A 118 0.65 4.48 -5.09
N LEU A 119 0.66 5.17 -6.22
CA LEU A 119 -0.27 4.93 -7.32
C LEU A 119 0.53 4.49 -8.55
N LEU A 120 0.29 3.28 -9.05
CA LEU A 120 0.90 2.78 -10.27
C LEU A 120 -0.13 2.74 -11.41
N ASP A 121 0.08 3.55 -12.44
CA ASP A 121 -0.63 3.46 -13.72
C ASP A 121 0.09 2.43 -14.60
N ARG A 122 -0.53 1.25 -14.78
CA ARG A 122 0.07 0.14 -15.54
C ARG A 122 0.19 0.43 -17.03
N ARG A 123 -0.77 1.16 -17.60
CA ARG A 123 -0.74 1.51 -19.04
C ARG A 123 0.44 2.43 -19.33
N LYS A 124 0.72 3.36 -18.42
CA LYS A 124 1.82 4.32 -18.56
C LYS A 124 3.13 3.85 -17.92
N ARG A 125 3.13 2.70 -17.24
CA ARG A 125 4.24 2.20 -16.40
C ARG A 125 4.79 3.31 -15.50
N LYS A 126 3.88 4.07 -14.89
CA LYS A 126 4.23 5.29 -14.14
C LYS A 126 3.80 5.17 -12.69
N LEU A 127 4.78 5.27 -11.80
CA LEU A 127 4.56 5.44 -10.37
C LEU A 127 4.31 6.92 -10.04
N ILE A 128 3.34 7.17 -9.19
CA ILE A 128 3.04 8.48 -8.60
C ILE A 128 3.09 8.29 -7.09
N MET A 129 4.06 8.95 -6.46
CA MET A 129 4.15 8.99 -5.01
C MET A 129 3.24 10.09 -4.46
N VAL A 130 2.59 9.76 -3.34
CA VAL A 130 1.74 10.67 -2.58
C VAL A 130 2.32 10.75 -1.18
N ASN A 131 3.03 11.85 -0.95
CA ASN A 131 3.59 12.18 0.35
C ASN A 131 2.60 13.05 1.13
N ILE A 132 2.53 12.81 2.43
CA ILE A 132 1.90 13.72 3.37
C ILE A 132 2.88 14.89 3.52
N ASN A 133 2.45 16.11 3.24
CA ASN A 133 3.24 17.28 3.65
C ASN A 133 3.15 17.32 5.18
N GLY A 134 4.30 17.22 5.84
CA GLY A 134 4.40 17.37 7.29
C GLY A 134 4.06 18.79 7.72
#